data_AF-A0A418XFY4-F1
#
_entry.id   AF-A0A418XFY4-F1
#
_cell.length_a   1.000
_cell.length_b   1.000
_cell.length_c   1.000
_cell.angle_alpha   90.00
_cell.angle_beta   90.00
_cell.angle_gamma   90.00
#
_symmetry.space_group_name_H-M   'P 1'
#
loop_
_entity.id
_entity.type
_entity.pdbx_description
1 polymer ?
#
loop_
_entity_poly.entity_id
_entity_poly.type
_entity_poly.pdbx_seq_one_letter_code
_entity_poly.pdbx_strand_id
1 'polypeptide(L)'
;MATTKRLGYVGLGAAVVVALLLPIAALIWQFGFEISGKPEDWAQTATVLSGAYGPLLSLLTLGVLFMQVRLQRQTSDHVFEQAFVQTARTDIEFFLVKIDAALDAPTEGGGTARERLLAAFARRTLDELKSEALRQEALRLHASNPQLYSTWTSIYTILISLSWYKNTTYGFHFYTPVQKIVAIVPMKVGAALDNYIWCHSQGELRTEYQFSTILMN
;
A
#
# COMPACT_ATOMS: atom_id res chain seq x y z
N MET A 1 9.53 18.37 -20.59
CA MET A 1 8.13 18.00 -20.23
C MET A 1 7.54 18.85 -19.10
N ALA A 2 8.33 19.40 -18.17
CA ALA A 2 7.84 20.28 -17.10
C ALA A 2 7.51 21.72 -17.55
N THR A 3 8.24 22.24 -18.55
CA THR A 3 8.07 23.60 -19.11
C THR A 3 6.75 23.79 -19.86
N THR A 4 6.30 22.77 -20.60
CA THR A 4 5.04 22.81 -21.35
C THR A 4 3.82 22.84 -20.44
N LYS A 5 3.87 22.17 -19.27
CA LYS A 5 2.79 22.24 -18.27
C LYS A 5 2.68 23.63 -17.64
N ARG A 6 3.81 24.26 -17.30
CA ARG A 6 3.82 25.63 -16.73
C ARG A 6 3.20 26.66 -17.68
N LEU A 7 3.50 26.58 -18.98
CA LEU A 7 2.94 27.50 -19.97
C LEU A 7 1.41 27.34 -20.11
N GLY A 8 0.90 26.11 -20.03
CA GLY A 8 -0.54 25.82 -20.05
C GLY A 8 -1.31 26.38 -18.85
N TYR A 9 -0.74 26.31 -17.64
CA TYR A 9 -1.37 26.88 -16.44
C TYR A 9 -1.41 28.41 -16.45
N VAL A 10 -0.36 29.05 -16.97
CA VAL A 10 -0.31 30.52 -17.12
C VAL A 10 -1.33 31.00 -18.15
N GLY A 11 -1.46 30.30 -19.28
CA GLY A 11 -2.47 30.62 -20.30
C GLY A 11 -3.91 30.44 -19.81
N LEU A 12 -4.19 29.36 -19.07
CA LEU A 12 -5.50 29.12 -18.46
C LEU A 12 -5.83 30.19 -17.40
N GLY A 13 -4.86 30.56 -16.56
CA GLY A 13 -5.03 31.61 -15.56
C GLY A 13 -5.35 32.96 -16.18
N ALA A 14 -4.63 33.34 -17.25
CA ALA A 14 -4.91 34.57 -17.99
C ALA A 14 -6.32 34.56 -18.62
N ALA A 15 -6.75 33.43 -19.19
CA ALA A 15 -8.09 33.29 -19.76
C ALA A 15 -9.20 33.44 -18.71
N VAL A 16 -9.02 32.89 -17.51
CA VAL A 16 -9.98 33.05 -16.40
C VAL A 16 -10.06 34.51 -15.95
N VAL A 17 -8.93 35.20 -15.82
CA VAL A 17 -8.89 36.63 -15.47
C VAL A 17 -9.61 37.47 -16.53
N VAL A 18 -9.36 37.21 -17.81
CA VAL A 18 -10.05 37.91 -18.92
C VAL A 18 -11.56 37.63 -18.92
N ALA A 19 -11.96 36.38 -18.72
CA ALA A 19 -13.38 35.99 -18.63
C ALA A 19 -14.09 36.66 -17.45
N LEU A 20 -13.40 36.85 -16.32
CA LEU A 20 -13.93 37.57 -15.16
C LEU A 20 -13.98 39.09 -15.35
N LEU A 21 -13.16 39.68 -16.22
CA LEU A 21 -13.18 41.13 -16.47
C LEU A 21 -14.17 41.53 -17.58
N LEU A 22 -14.55 40.61 -18.46
CA LEU A 22 -15.46 40.83 -19.58
C LEU A 22 -16.83 41.41 -19.16
N PRO A 23 -17.52 40.89 -18.13
CA PRO A 23 -18.80 41.45 -17.70
C PRO A 23 -18.67 42.86 -17.09
N ILE A 24 -17.57 43.14 -16.37
CA ILE A 24 -17.26 44.50 -15.86
C ILE A 24 -17.05 45.48 -17.01
N ALA A 25 -16.28 45.09 -18.03
CA ALA A 25 -16.05 45.93 -19.21
C ALA A 25 -17.36 46.21 -19.96
N ALA A 26 -18.24 45.22 -20.10
CA ALA A 26 -19.56 45.39 -20.71
C ALA A 26 -20.46 46.37 -19.92
N LEU A 27 -20.39 46.35 -18.59
CA LEU A 27 -21.15 47.28 -17.75
C LEU A 27 -20.64 48.72 -17.84
N ILE A 28 -19.32 48.91 -17.81
CA ILE A 28 -18.71 50.24 -18.01
C ILE A 28 -19.09 50.79 -19.38
N TRP A 29 -19.18 49.93 -20.40
CA TRP A 29 -19.63 50.34 -21.74
C TRP A 29 -21.12 50.69 -21.79
N GLN A 30 -21.98 49.93 -21.09
CA GLN A 30 -23.43 50.11 -21.14
C GLN A 30 -23.96 51.25 -20.25
N PHE A 31 -23.36 51.46 -19.08
CA PHE A 31 -23.83 52.42 -18.07
C PHE A 31 -22.86 53.59 -17.84
N GLY A 32 -21.66 53.56 -18.44
CA GLY A 32 -20.60 54.55 -18.18
C GLY A 32 -19.88 54.30 -16.84
N PHE A 33 -18.99 55.22 -16.46
CA PHE A 33 -18.30 55.18 -15.17
C PHE A 33 -19.11 55.80 -14.02
N GLU A 34 -20.24 56.45 -14.32
CA GLU A 34 -21.07 57.14 -13.33
C GLU A 34 -22.11 56.16 -12.76
N ILE A 35 -21.92 55.79 -11.49
CA ILE A 35 -22.90 55.01 -10.75
C ILE A 35 -24.05 55.95 -10.38
N SER A 36 -25.22 55.78 -11.01
CA SER A 36 -26.35 56.67 -10.77
C SER A 36 -26.86 56.55 -9.32
N GLY A 37 -27.39 57.67 -8.79
CA GLY A 37 -27.91 57.75 -7.41
C GLY A 37 -29.30 57.15 -7.21
N LYS A 38 -29.89 56.48 -8.21
CA LYS A 38 -31.25 55.95 -8.15
C LYS A 38 -31.24 54.46 -7.77
N PRO A 39 -32.04 54.02 -6.79
CA PRO A 39 -32.11 52.62 -6.37
C PRO A 39 -32.49 51.63 -7.48
N GLU A 40 -33.30 52.05 -8.47
CA GLU A 40 -33.71 51.17 -9.58
C GLU A 40 -32.53 50.75 -10.47
N ASP A 41 -31.56 51.66 -10.68
CA ASP A 41 -30.40 51.43 -11.54
C ASP A 41 -29.42 50.43 -10.89
N TRP A 42 -29.37 50.41 -9.55
CA TRP A 42 -28.64 49.39 -8.79
C TRP A 42 -29.24 48.00 -8.95
N ALA A 43 -30.57 47.88 -8.89
CA ALA A 43 -31.27 46.61 -9.07
C ALA A 43 -31.07 46.07 -10.50
N GLN A 44 -31.10 46.95 -11.50
CA GLN A 44 -30.84 46.58 -12.89
C GLN A 44 -29.38 46.15 -13.10
N THR A 45 -28.41 46.89 -12.56
CA THR A 45 -26.98 46.56 -12.62
C THR A 45 -26.68 45.22 -11.95
N ALA A 46 -27.26 44.97 -10.77
CA ALA A 46 -27.12 43.70 -10.06
C ALA A 46 -27.72 42.52 -10.84
N THR A 47 -28.84 42.73 -11.54
CA THR A 47 -29.46 41.70 -12.39
C THR A 47 -28.57 41.34 -13.58
N VAL A 48 -27.98 42.34 -14.26
CA VAL A 48 -27.06 42.11 -15.37
C VAL A 48 -25.77 41.43 -14.90
N LEU A 49 -25.20 41.87 -13.77
CA LEU A 49 -24.02 41.26 -13.14
C LEU A 49 -24.27 39.80 -12.76
N SER A 50 -25.34 39.53 -12.01
CA SER A 50 -25.66 38.17 -11.57
C SER A 50 -26.04 37.24 -12.72
N GLY A 51 -26.67 37.77 -13.78
CA GLY A 51 -26.97 37.01 -15.00
C GLY A 51 -25.72 36.57 -15.77
N ALA A 52 -24.67 37.39 -15.79
CA ALA A 52 -23.40 37.05 -16.44
C ALA A 52 -22.45 36.24 -15.55
N TYR A 53 -22.25 36.69 -14.29
CA TYR A 53 -21.35 36.03 -13.35
C TYR A 53 -21.91 34.75 -12.76
N GLY A 54 -23.23 34.61 -12.59
CA GLY A 54 -23.84 33.41 -12.03
C GLY A 54 -23.44 32.14 -12.78
N PRO A 55 -23.72 32.04 -14.10
CA PRO A 55 -23.31 30.91 -14.92
C PRO A 55 -21.78 30.76 -15.03
N LEU A 56 -21.05 31.87 -15.19
CA LEU A 56 -19.59 31.86 -15.31
C LEU A 56 -18.91 31.31 -14.05
N LEU A 57 -19.29 31.81 -12.88
CA LEU A 57 -18.78 31.35 -11.59
C LEU A 57 -19.24 29.90 -11.31
N SER A 58 -20.46 29.53 -11.69
CA SER A 58 -20.92 28.14 -11.54
C SER A 58 -20.06 27.16 -12.34
N LEU A 59 -19.72 27.50 -13.59
CA LEU A 59 -18.84 26.70 -14.43
C LEU A 59 -17.41 26.63 -13.89
N LEU A 60 -16.86 27.75 -13.43
CA LEU A 60 -15.54 27.79 -12.79
C LEU A 60 -15.51 26.94 -11.52
N THR A 61 -16.51 27.07 -10.66
CA THR A 61 -16.64 26.26 -9.44
C THR A 61 -16.75 24.78 -9.79
N LEU A 62 -17.53 24.40 -10.79
CA LEU A 62 -17.63 23.00 -11.23
C LEU A 62 -16.28 22.47 -11.73
N GLY A 63 -15.54 23.27 -12.50
CA GLY A 63 -14.20 22.92 -12.96
C GLY A 63 -13.20 22.72 -11.82
N VAL A 64 -13.24 23.61 -10.81
CA VAL A 64 -12.42 23.48 -9.60
C VAL A 64 -12.77 22.21 -8.84
N LEU A 65 -14.07 21.94 -8.62
CA LEU A 65 -14.52 20.73 -7.93
C LEU A 65 -14.07 19.47 -8.68
N PHE A 66 -14.16 19.45 -10.02
CA PHE A 66 -13.69 18.32 -10.81
C PHE A 66 -12.17 18.09 -10.64
N MET A 67 -11.37 19.16 -10.67
CA MET A 67 -9.93 19.06 -10.42
C MET A 67 -9.61 18.61 -8.99
N GLN A 68 -10.34 19.12 -8.00
CA GLN A 68 -10.21 18.71 -6.60
C GLN A 68 -10.49 17.23 -6.42
N VAL A 69 -11.60 16.71 -6.97
CA VAL A 69 -11.94 15.28 -6.90
C VAL A 69 -10.84 14.43 -7.53
N ARG A 70 -10.28 14.85 -8.67
CA ARG A 70 -9.17 14.12 -9.32
C ARG A 70 -7.92 14.08 -8.45
N LEU A 71 -7.52 15.22 -7.86
CA LEU A 71 -6.37 15.29 -6.96
C LEU A 71 -6.59 14.49 -5.68
N GLN A 72 -7.79 14.58 -5.09
CA GLN A 72 -8.16 13.82 -3.89
C GLN A 72 -8.06 12.32 -4.13
N ARG A 73 -8.49 11.81 -5.28
CA ARG A 73 -8.33 10.38 -5.63
C ARG A 73 -6.85 9.97 -5.63
N GLN A 74 -6.00 10.74 -6.32
CA GLN A 74 -4.57 10.45 -6.39
C GLN A 74 -3.90 10.46 -5.01
N THR A 75 -4.24 11.44 -4.17
CA THR A 75 -3.74 11.51 -2.80
C THR A 75 -4.27 10.37 -1.95
N SER A 76 -5.56 10.02 -2.09
CA SER A 76 -6.19 8.94 -1.33
C SER A 76 -5.53 7.59 -1.61
N ASP A 77 -5.25 7.29 -2.88
CA ASP A 77 -4.56 6.06 -3.27
C ASP A 77 -3.17 5.99 -2.62
N HIS A 78 -2.42 7.09 -2.68
CA HIS A 78 -1.09 7.14 -2.08
C HIS A 78 -1.12 7.01 -0.55
N VAL A 79 -2.07 7.66 0.12
CA VAL A 79 -2.24 7.56 1.58
C VAL A 79 -2.63 6.13 1.96
N PHE A 80 -3.51 5.50 1.20
CA PHE A 80 -3.90 4.11 1.42
C PHE A 80 -2.70 3.16 1.27
N GLU A 81 -1.93 3.28 0.19
CA GLU A 81 -0.74 2.47 -0.04
C GLU A 81 0.30 2.65 1.08
N GLN A 82 0.56 3.90 1.49
CA GLN A 82 1.47 4.19 2.61
C GLN A 82 0.97 3.56 3.91
N ALA A 83 -0.32 3.72 4.25
CA ALA A 83 -0.89 3.13 5.45
C ALA A 83 -0.78 1.61 5.43
N PHE A 84 -1.12 0.98 4.30
CA PHE A 84 -1.00 -0.46 4.10
C PHE A 84 0.43 -0.95 4.32
N VAL A 85 1.43 -0.32 3.69
CA VAL A 85 2.84 -0.70 3.83
C VAL A 85 3.32 -0.51 5.27
N GLN A 86 2.89 0.54 5.97
CA GLN A 86 3.26 0.75 7.37
C GLN A 86 2.65 -0.31 8.28
N THR A 87 1.36 -0.61 8.12
CA THR A 87 0.69 -1.70 8.86
C THR A 87 1.39 -3.03 8.62
N ALA A 88 1.68 -3.38 7.36
CA ALA A 88 2.40 -4.61 7.03
C ALA A 88 3.78 -4.70 7.68
N ARG A 89 4.50 -3.57 7.80
CA ARG A 89 5.81 -3.51 8.48
C ARG A 89 5.67 -3.73 9.98
N THR A 90 4.72 -3.06 10.62
CA THR A 90 4.44 -3.23 12.06
C THR A 90 4.03 -4.67 12.37
N ASP A 91 3.17 -5.26 11.54
CA ASP A 91 2.72 -6.65 11.72
C ASP A 91 3.88 -7.64 11.54
N ILE A 92 4.75 -7.44 10.53
CA ILE A 92 5.95 -8.26 10.37
C ILE A 92 6.87 -8.15 11.58
N GLU A 93 7.11 -6.95 12.11
CA GLU A 93 7.94 -6.77 13.31
C GLU A 93 7.33 -7.48 14.52
N PHE A 94 6.02 -7.36 14.71
CA PHE A 94 5.29 -8.07 15.76
C PHE A 94 5.43 -9.60 15.65
N PHE A 95 5.22 -10.15 14.44
CA PHE A 95 5.34 -11.58 14.23
C PHE A 95 6.79 -12.08 14.27
N LEU A 96 7.77 -11.24 13.90
CA LEU A 96 9.18 -11.59 14.01
C LEU A 96 9.62 -11.73 15.46
N VAL A 97 9.18 -10.84 16.35
CA VAL A 97 9.43 -10.98 17.80
C VAL A 97 8.81 -12.27 18.32
N LYS A 98 7.57 -12.58 17.91
CA LYS A 98 6.88 -13.81 18.33
C LYS A 98 7.55 -15.07 17.84
N ILE A 99 7.97 -15.12 16.58
CA ILE A 99 8.58 -16.33 16.03
C ILE A 99 9.96 -16.56 16.62
N ASP A 100 10.74 -15.50 16.86
CA ASP A 100 12.05 -15.63 17.48
C ASP A 100 11.95 -16.18 18.91
N ALA A 101 11.00 -15.66 19.70
CA ALA A 101 10.69 -16.20 21.02
C ALA A 101 10.18 -17.66 20.95
N ALA A 102 9.34 -17.99 19.97
CA ALA A 102 8.84 -19.36 19.78
C ALA A 102 9.93 -20.34 19.33
N LEU A 103 10.93 -19.88 18.59
CA LEU A 103 12.09 -20.66 18.17
C LEU A 103 12.99 -20.98 19.36
N ASP A 104 13.16 -20.05 20.29
CA ASP A 104 14.00 -20.24 21.48
C ASP A 104 13.26 -20.91 22.64
N ALA A 105 11.97 -21.20 22.49
CA ALA A 105 11.19 -21.93 23.48
C ALA A 105 11.76 -23.35 23.71
N PRO A 106 11.85 -23.80 24.97
CA PRO A 106 12.35 -25.12 25.28
C PRO A 106 11.38 -26.20 24.79
N THR A 107 11.93 -27.34 24.39
CA THR A 107 11.15 -28.52 24.00
C THR A 107 11.22 -29.63 25.05
N GLU A 108 10.21 -30.50 25.09
CA GLU A 108 10.12 -31.60 26.06
C GLU A 108 11.31 -32.58 26.03
N GLY A 109 12.06 -32.63 24.92
CA GLY A 109 13.24 -33.48 24.74
C GLY A 109 14.57 -32.83 25.14
N GLY A 110 14.55 -31.61 25.70
CA GLY A 110 15.75 -30.79 25.89
C GLY A 110 16.16 -30.04 24.62
N GLY A 111 16.80 -28.89 24.79
CA GLY A 111 17.12 -27.98 23.69
C GLY A 111 15.93 -27.09 23.28
N THR A 112 16.13 -26.32 22.21
CA THR A 112 15.18 -25.31 21.71
C THR A 112 14.38 -25.81 20.51
N ALA A 113 13.23 -25.19 20.24
CA ALA A 113 12.43 -25.49 19.06
C ALA A 113 13.22 -25.22 17.76
N ARG A 114 14.11 -24.22 17.78
CA ARG A 114 15.06 -23.90 16.70
C ARG A 114 15.98 -25.06 16.38
N GLU A 115 16.57 -25.69 17.40
CA GLU A 115 17.48 -26.84 17.21
C GLU A 115 16.74 -28.03 16.62
N ARG A 116 15.55 -28.35 17.15
CA ARG A 116 14.71 -29.44 16.65
C ARG A 116 14.27 -29.20 15.20
N LEU A 117 13.83 -27.98 14.89
CA LEU A 117 13.45 -27.58 13.53
C LEU A 117 14.62 -27.75 12.56
N LEU A 118 15.81 -27.24 12.91
CA LEU A 118 16.98 -27.32 12.04
C LEU A 118 17.44 -28.78 11.83
N ALA A 119 17.43 -29.59 12.89
CA ALA A 119 17.79 -31.01 12.81
C ALA A 119 16.85 -31.79 11.89
N ALA A 120 15.55 -31.49 11.93
CA ALA A 120 14.56 -32.18 11.13
C ALA A 120 14.48 -31.66 9.68
N PHE A 121 14.56 -30.35 9.44
CA PHE A 121 14.11 -29.74 8.17
C PHE A 121 15.16 -28.92 7.39
N ALA A 122 16.33 -28.59 7.93
CA ALA A 122 17.25 -27.64 7.28
C ALA A 122 17.98 -28.18 6.04
N ARG A 123 18.18 -29.50 5.94
CA ARG A 123 18.94 -30.15 4.85
C ARG A 123 18.15 -31.33 4.32
N ARG A 124 17.12 -31.03 3.53
CA ARG A 124 16.24 -32.04 2.93
C ARG A 124 16.15 -31.86 1.42
N THR A 125 15.84 -32.94 0.75
CA THR A 125 15.43 -32.98 -0.66
C THR A 125 13.90 -32.96 -0.74
N LEU A 126 13.37 -32.61 -1.91
CA LEU A 126 11.91 -32.58 -2.13
C LEU A 126 11.27 -33.96 -1.89
N ASP A 127 11.95 -35.05 -2.23
CA ASP A 127 11.43 -36.41 -2.01
C ASP A 127 11.45 -36.82 -0.54
N GLU A 128 12.46 -36.38 0.23
CA GLU A 128 12.44 -36.56 1.69
C GLU A 128 11.28 -35.79 2.33
N LEU A 129 11.00 -34.56 1.89
CA LEU A 129 9.89 -33.77 2.43
C LEU A 129 8.54 -34.47 2.23
N LYS A 130 8.36 -35.22 1.14
CA LYS A 130 7.15 -36.03 0.88
C LYS A 130 7.01 -37.24 1.80
N SER A 131 8.05 -37.59 2.57
CA SER A 131 8.03 -38.78 3.41
C SER A 131 7.06 -38.65 4.58
N GLU A 132 6.34 -39.73 4.88
CA GLU A 132 5.44 -39.80 6.03
C GLU A 132 6.18 -39.59 7.35
N ALA A 133 7.44 -40.02 7.43
CA ALA A 133 8.28 -39.84 8.62
C ALA A 133 8.49 -38.35 8.95
N LEU A 134 8.83 -37.52 7.95
CA LEU A 134 8.96 -36.07 8.17
C LEU A 134 7.63 -35.38 8.39
N ARG A 135 6.54 -35.88 7.79
CA ARG A 135 5.19 -35.37 8.09
C ARG A 135 4.83 -35.60 9.56
N GLN A 136 5.06 -36.79 10.09
CA GLN A 136 4.81 -37.09 11.50
C GLN A 136 5.68 -36.23 12.43
N GLU A 137 6.93 -35.97 12.05
CA GLU A 137 7.78 -35.06 12.82
C GLU A 137 7.27 -33.61 12.79
N ALA A 138 6.77 -33.14 11.63
CA ALA A 138 6.14 -31.83 11.52
C ALA A 138 4.88 -31.74 12.40
N LEU A 139 4.02 -32.76 12.39
CA LEU A 139 2.82 -32.79 13.25
C LEU A 139 3.18 -32.80 14.74
N ARG A 140 4.22 -33.52 15.15
CA ARG A 140 4.69 -33.50 16.55
C ARG A 140 5.27 -32.16 16.95
N LEU A 141 6.07 -31.54 16.08
CA LEU A 141 6.61 -30.20 16.32
C LEU A 141 5.49 -29.16 16.39
N HIS A 142 4.46 -29.29 15.55
CA HIS A 142 3.27 -28.44 15.62
C HIS A 142 2.52 -28.62 16.94
N ALA A 143 2.35 -29.86 17.40
CA ALA A 143 1.68 -30.14 18.67
C ALA A 143 2.42 -29.52 19.86
N SER A 144 3.76 -29.55 19.87
CA SER A 144 4.56 -28.96 20.96
C SER A 144 4.75 -27.45 20.83
N ASN A 145 4.81 -26.92 19.61
CA ASN A 145 5.12 -25.52 19.32
C ASN A 145 4.19 -24.96 18.22
N PRO A 146 2.87 -24.88 18.46
CA PRO A 146 1.90 -24.48 17.43
C PRO A 146 2.13 -23.06 16.90
N GLN A 147 2.76 -22.20 17.72
CA GLN A 147 3.09 -20.83 17.36
C GLN A 147 4.06 -20.73 16.18
N LEU A 148 4.95 -21.71 15.96
CA LEU A 148 5.85 -21.68 14.81
C LEU A 148 5.07 -21.71 13.49
N TYR A 149 4.05 -22.56 13.41
CA TYR A 149 3.22 -22.68 12.22
C TYR A 149 2.38 -21.42 12.00
N SER A 150 1.61 -21.02 13.02
CA SER A 150 0.68 -19.89 12.89
C SER A 150 1.40 -18.56 12.65
N THR A 151 2.56 -18.36 13.29
CA THR A 151 3.33 -17.11 13.13
C THR A 151 4.01 -17.06 11.77
N TRP A 152 4.63 -18.16 11.33
CA TRP A 152 5.31 -18.19 10.03
C TRP A 152 4.32 -18.07 8.85
N THR A 153 3.17 -18.75 8.92
CA THR A 153 2.08 -18.58 7.94
C THR A 153 1.53 -17.14 7.92
N SER A 154 1.45 -16.48 9.08
CA SER A 154 1.04 -15.06 9.16
C SER A 154 2.06 -14.14 8.46
N ILE A 155 3.36 -14.34 8.71
CA ILE A 155 4.44 -13.61 8.01
C ILE A 155 4.32 -13.81 6.50
N TYR A 156 4.11 -15.04 6.04
CA TYR A 156 3.93 -15.35 4.62
C TYR A 156 2.72 -14.66 4.00
N THR A 157 1.60 -14.61 4.70
CA THR A 157 0.39 -13.93 4.23
C THR A 157 0.66 -12.44 3.98
N ILE A 158 1.43 -11.80 4.85
CA ILE A 158 1.84 -10.41 4.68
C ILE A 158 2.80 -10.28 3.49
N LEU A 159 3.78 -11.17 3.35
CA LEU A 159 4.71 -11.16 2.21
C LEU A 159 3.99 -11.33 0.87
N ILE A 160 3.01 -12.23 0.78
CA ILE A 160 2.17 -12.41 -0.42
C ILE A 160 1.41 -11.13 -0.73
N SER A 161 0.85 -10.47 0.28
CA SER A 161 0.13 -9.21 0.09
C SER A 161 1.05 -8.08 -0.38
N LEU A 162 2.30 -8.07 0.10
CA LEU A 162 3.32 -7.11 -0.34
C LEU A 162 3.91 -7.45 -1.73
N SER A 163 3.88 -8.72 -2.14
CA SER A 163 4.46 -9.15 -3.43
C SER A 163 3.69 -8.58 -4.61
N TRP A 164 2.41 -8.20 -4.43
CA TRP A 164 1.61 -7.49 -5.43
C TRP A 164 2.25 -6.17 -5.87
N TYR A 165 3.08 -5.57 -5.01
CA TYR A 165 3.80 -4.33 -5.31
C TYR A 165 5.22 -4.55 -5.84
N LYS A 166 5.70 -5.79 -5.95
CA LYS A 166 7.09 -6.15 -6.33
C LYS A 166 7.50 -5.58 -7.69
N ASN A 167 6.58 -5.54 -8.65
CA ASN A 167 6.82 -5.09 -10.04
C ASN A 167 6.48 -3.62 -10.28
N THR A 168 6.22 -2.85 -9.22
CA THR A 168 5.94 -1.42 -9.32
C THR A 168 7.18 -0.60 -8.96
N THR A 169 7.12 0.72 -9.15
CA THR A 169 8.14 1.66 -8.64
C THR A 169 8.42 1.45 -7.14
N TYR A 170 7.48 0.84 -6.41
CA TYR A 170 7.53 0.58 -4.98
C TYR A 170 8.07 -0.80 -4.59
N GLY A 171 8.73 -1.53 -5.49
CA GLY A 171 9.26 -2.89 -5.21
C GLY A 171 10.16 -2.99 -3.97
N PHE A 172 10.81 -1.89 -3.57
CA PHE A 172 11.56 -1.81 -2.31
C PHE A 172 10.71 -2.06 -1.06
N HIS A 173 9.40 -1.79 -1.09
CA HIS A 173 8.48 -2.12 0.01
C HIS A 173 8.32 -3.62 0.24
N PHE A 174 8.60 -4.47 -0.76
CA PHE A 174 8.66 -5.91 -0.59
C PHE A 174 10.03 -6.39 -0.09
N TYR A 175 11.12 -5.90 -0.67
CA TYR A 175 12.46 -6.38 -0.33
C TYR A 175 12.92 -5.95 1.08
N THR A 176 12.53 -4.77 1.57
CA THR A 176 12.93 -4.32 2.91
C THR A 176 12.42 -5.25 4.02
N PRO A 177 11.13 -5.64 4.07
CA PRO A 177 10.66 -6.64 5.04
C PRO A 177 11.34 -8.00 4.92
N VAL A 178 11.61 -8.50 3.71
CA VAL A 178 12.35 -9.75 3.51
C VAL A 178 13.74 -9.67 4.16
N GLN A 179 14.47 -8.56 3.96
CA GLN A 179 15.77 -8.34 4.60
C GLN A 179 15.67 -8.28 6.13
N LYS A 180 14.62 -7.65 6.68
CA LYS A 180 14.37 -7.66 8.12
C LYS A 180 14.12 -9.07 8.66
N ILE A 181 13.33 -9.87 7.94
CA ILE A 181 13.09 -11.27 8.30
C ILE A 181 14.42 -12.03 8.33
N VAL A 182 15.25 -11.91 7.29
CA VAL A 182 16.55 -12.61 7.22
C VAL A 182 17.49 -12.20 8.35
N ALA A 183 17.42 -10.95 8.83
CA ALA A 183 18.25 -10.46 9.92
C ALA A 183 17.90 -11.10 11.28
N ILE A 184 16.62 -11.41 11.52
CA ILE A 184 16.14 -12.03 12.78
C ILE A 184 16.09 -13.56 12.66
N VAL A 185 15.61 -14.05 11.51
CA VAL A 185 15.48 -15.47 11.17
C VAL A 185 16.45 -15.76 10.03
N PRO A 186 17.67 -16.25 10.32
CA PRO A 186 18.67 -16.51 9.29
C PRO A 186 18.14 -17.45 8.21
N MET A 187 18.64 -17.30 6.98
CA MET A 187 18.19 -18.07 5.79
C MET A 187 18.02 -19.58 6.04
N LYS A 188 18.92 -20.21 6.80
CA LYS A 188 18.83 -21.64 7.13
C LYS A 188 17.60 -21.97 7.99
N VAL A 189 17.27 -21.10 8.94
CA VAL A 189 16.07 -21.24 9.79
C VAL A 189 14.82 -20.97 8.95
N GLY A 190 14.83 -19.92 8.13
CA GLY A 190 13.73 -19.61 7.21
C GLY A 190 13.43 -20.77 6.24
N ALA A 191 14.45 -21.35 5.63
CA ALA A 191 14.30 -22.52 4.76
C ALA A 191 13.78 -23.76 5.52
N ALA A 192 14.24 -23.98 6.76
CA ALA A 192 13.73 -25.06 7.58
C ALA A 192 12.25 -24.85 7.99
N LEU A 193 11.85 -23.61 8.27
CA LEU A 193 10.45 -23.25 8.54
C LEU A 193 9.55 -23.45 7.31
N ASP A 194 10.02 -23.07 6.13
CA ASP A 194 9.33 -23.32 4.85
C ASP A 194 9.10 -24.81 4.63
N ASN A 195 10.16 -25.61 4.78
CA ASN A 195 10.10 -27.06 4.65
C ASN A 195 9.15 -27.69 5.69
N TYR A 196 9.18 -27.20 6.93
CA TYR A 196 8.28 -27.62 7.99
C TYR A 196 6.81 -27.36 7.65
N ILE A 197 6.47 -26.14 7.21
CA ILE A 197 5.10 -25.81 6.77
C ILE A 197 4.68 -26.69 5.61
N TRP A 198 5.57 -26.88 4.63
CA TRP A 198 5.29 -27.70 3.47
C TRP A 198 4.98 -29.14 3.89
N CYS A 199 5.79 -29.75 4.77
CA CYS A 199 5.54 -31.09 5.30
C CYS A 199 4.22 -31.17 6.08
N HIS A 200 3.93 -30.17 6.92
CA HIS A 200 2.71 -30.11 7.71
C HIS A 200 1.45 -30.01 6.84
N SER A 201 1.49 -29.15 5.80
CA SER A 201 0.38 -28.91 4.87
C SER A 201 0.37 -29.83 3.66
N GLN A 202 1.36 -30.73 3.53
CA GLN A 202 1.58 -31.57 2.35
C GLN A 202 1.61 -30.79 1.02
N GLY A 203 2.10 -29.56 1.04
CA GLY A 203 2.13 -28.68 -0.13
C GLY A 203 0.76 -28.13 -0.56
N GLU A 204 -0.28 -28.29 0.25
CA GLU A 204 -1.59 -27.66 -0.01
C GLU A 204 -1.54 -26.14 0.11
N LEU A 205 -0.58 -25.62 0.90
CA LEU A 205 -0.32 -24.20 1.00
C LEU A 205 0.33 -23.71 -0.32
N ARG A 206 -0.50 -23.23 -1.25
CA ARG A 206 -0.07 -22.68 -2.56
C ARG A 206 0.57 -21.30 -2.43
N THR A 207 1.73 -21.25 -1.80
CA THR A 207 2.49 -20.01 -1.58
C THR A 207 3.84 -20.10 -2.26
N GLU A 208 4.28 -18.99 -2.86
CA GLU A 208 5.66 -18.88 -3.34
C GLU A 208 6.61 -18.83 -2.13
N TYR A 209 7.25 -19.95 -1.82
CA TYR A 209 8.23 -20.03 -0.74
C TYR A 209 9.43 -19.12 -1.04
N GLN A 210 9.79 -18.28 -0.07
CA GLN A 210 10.78 -17.21 -0.22
C GLN A 210 12.16 -17.58 0.33
N PHE A 211 12.29 -18.67 1.10
CA PHE A 211 13.57 -19.03 1.75
C PHE A 211 14.07 -20.42 1.40
N SER A 212 13.17 -21.38 1.17
CA SER A 212 13.55 -22.75 0.76
C SER A 212 13.75 -22.87 -0.74
N THR A 213 15.01 -23.00 -1.17
CA THR A 213 15.38 -23.13 -2.60
C THR A 213 14.84 -24.38 -3.27
N ILE A 214 14.57 -25.45 -2.51
CA ILE A 214 13.98 -26.69 -3.04
C ILE A 214 12.47 -26.57 -3.30
N LEU A 215 11.81 -25.59 -2.67
CA LEU A 215 10.38 -25.30 -2.84
C LEU A 215 10.13 -24.11 -3.77
N MET A 216 11.17 -23.40 -4.22
CA MET A 216 11.10 -22.25 -5.13
C MET A 216 10.83 -22.62 -6.60
N ASN A 217 10.43 -23.88 -6.88
CA ASN A 217 10.18 -24.39 -8.24
C ASN A 217 8.70 -24.40 -8.59
#